data_AF-A0A6N7FW81-F1
#
_entry.id   AF-A0A6N7FW81-F1
#
_cell.length_a   1.000
_cell.length_b   1.000
_cell.length_c   1.000
_cell.angle_alpha   90.00
_cell.angle_beta   90.00
_cell.angle_gamma   90.00
#
_symmetry.space_group_name_H-M   'P 1'
#
loop_
_entity.id
_entity.type
_entity.pdbx_description
1 polymer ?
#
loop_
_entity_poly.entity_id
_entity_poly.type
_entity_poly.pdbx_seq_one_letter_code
_entity_poly.pdbx_strand_id
1 'polypeptide(L)'
;EFFDLLGEERCAQITHVSADGADFIDTIVADRCPGAVRVADPFHVVKWATEALDEVRRGAWNDARALARAEPKRGRGRPRADAPLRPGSERAKALKGARYSLWKNPENLTDNQQVKLAWIAATDPRLYRAYLLKEGLRLIFTMPHDAAVEALDRWISWARRCRIPAFVKLQKSIVKHKARILAAIEHNLSNGLLESTNTKIRLITRMAFGFKSPEALIALALLSLGGHRPALPGRK
;
A
#
# COMPACT_ATOMS: atom_id res chain seq x y z
N GLU A 1 -17.98 -0.71 22.85
CA GLU A 1 -17.08 -1.27 23.87
C GLU A 1 -15.79 -0.47 24.05
N PHE A 2 -14.91 -0.32 23.05
CA PHE A 2 -13.63 0.41 23.22
C PHE A 2 -13.79 1.85 23.75
N PHE A 3 -14.61 2.68 23.09
CA PHE A 3 -14.85 4.05 23.55
C PHE A 3 -15.64 4.11 24.87
N ASP A 4 -16.38 3.06 25.22
CA ASP A 4 -17.07 2.95 26.51
C ASP A 4 -16.07 2.69 27.63
N LEU A 5 -15.09 1.82 27.39
CA LEU A 5 -13.99 1.57 28.32
C LEU A 5 -13.12 2.81 28.52
N LEU A 6 -12.88 3.60 27.46
CA LEU A 6 -12.16 4.89 27.57
C LEU A 6 -12.92 5.88 28.46
N GLY A 7 -14.25 5.94 28.36
CA GLY A 7 -15.07 6.95 29.04
C GLY A 7 -14.94 8.33 28.40
N GLU A 8 -15.88 9.22 28.73
CA GLU A 8 -16.00 10.54 28.10
C GLU A 8 -14.76 11.41 28.30
N GLU A 9 -14.19 11.40 29.51
CA GLU A 9 -13.02 12.21 29.86
C GLU A 9 -11.82 11.91 28.97
N ARG A 10 -11.48 10.62 28.79
CA ARG A 10 -10.34 10.23 27.95
C ARG A 10 -10.65 10.38 26.48
N CYS A 11 -11.91 10.19 26.06
CA CYS A 11 -12.32 10.44 24.69
C CYS A 11 -12.16 11.92 24.30
N ALA A 12 -12.46 12.85 25.22
CA ALA A 12 -12.28 14.28 25.02
C ALA A 12 -10.80 14.71 24.90
N GLN A 13 -9.87 13.91 25.44
CA GLN A 13 -8.42 14.14 25.32
C GLN A 13 -7.85 13.65 23.99
N ILE A 14 -8.61 12.90 23.19
CA ILE A 14 -8.15 12.40 21.90
C ILE A 14 -8.11 13.56 20.90
N THR A 15 -6.91 13.95 20.49
CA THR A 15 -6.69 15.04 19.53
C THR A 15 -6.65 14.56 18.08
N HIS A 16 -6.21 13.32 17.84
CA HIS A 16 -6.06 12.77 16.49
C HIS A 16 -6.47 11.31 16.45
N VAL A 17 -7.11 10.89 15.36
CA VAL A 17 -7.42 9.47 15.11
C VAL A 17 -7.04 9.11 13.68
N SER A 18 -6.11 8.17 13.56
CA SER A 18 -5.80 7.45 12.33
C SER A 18 -6.48 6.08 12.36
N ALA A 19 -7.17 5.72 11.30
CA ALA A 19 -7.83 4.43 11.17
C ALA A 19 -7.98 4.02 9.70
N ASP A 20 -8.23 2.73 9.48
CA ASP A 20 -8.60 2.21 8.18
C ASP A 20 -9.90 2.87 7.68
N GLY A 21 -10.06 2.98 6.36
CA GLY A 21 -11.19 3.68 5.72
C GLY A 21 -12.55 2.97 5.83
N ALA A 22 -12.79 2.21 6.90
CA ALA A 22 -14.08 1.56 7.15
C ALA A 22 -15.10 2.58 7.65
N ASP A 23 -16.24 2.68 6.97
CA ASP A 23 -17.24 3.73 7.22
C ASP A 23 -17.78 3.71 8.67
N PHE A 24 -17.83 2.55 9.33
CA PHE A 24 -18.29 2.44 10.71
C PHE A 24 -17.37 3.16 11.72
N ILE A 25 -16.06 3.23 11.45
CA ILE A 25 -15.10 3.90 12.34
C ILE A 25 -15.32 5.41 12.28
N ASP A 26 -15.65 5.93 11.09
CA ASP A 26 -15.92 7.36 10.91
C ASP A 26 -17.13 7.81 11.76
N THR A 27 -18.22 7.04 11.74
CA THR A 27 -19.42 7.38 12.52
C THR A 27 -19.15 7.37 14.03
N ILE A 28 -18.46 6.33 14.53
CA ILE A 28 -18.19 6.19 15.96
C ILE A 28 -17.23 7.27 16.44
N VAL A 29 -16.19 7.60 15.67
CA VAL A 29 -15.23 8.63 16.09
C VAL A 29 -15.87 10.02 16.05
N ALA A 30 -16.74 10.30 15.08
CA ALA A 30 -17.47 11.57 15.04
C ALA A 30 -18.39 11.74 16.27
N ASP A 31 -19.00 10.66 16.75
CA ASP A 31 -19.86 10.66 17.93
C ASP A 31 -19.05 10.76 19.23
N ARG A 32 -18.02 9.92 19.40
CA ARG A 32 -17.30 9.77 20.67
C ARG A 32 -16.14 10.73 20.85
N CYS A 33 -15.53 11.21 19.76
CA CYS A 33 -14.38 12.10 19.78
C CYS A 33 -14.54 13.24 18.75
N PRO A 34 -15.56 14.11 18.90
CA PRO A 34 -15.90 15.12 17.89
C PRO A 34 -14.80 16.16 17.67
N GLY A 35 -13.92 16.39 18.66
CA GLY A 35 -12.77 17.29 18.55
C GLY A 35 -11.53 16.66 17.90
N ALA A 36 -11.54 15.37 17.61
CA ALA A 36 -10.35 14.68 17.10
C ALA A 36 -10.19 14.88 15.59
N VAL A 37 -8.99 15.30 15.17
CA VAL A 37 -8.62 15.40 13.76
C VAL A 37 -8.51 13.99 13.16
N ARG A 38 -9.28 13.76 12.09
CA ARG A 38 -9.26 12.50 11.35
C ARG A 38 -8.12 12.50 10.36
N VAL A 39 -7.27 11.48 10.47
CA VAL A 39 -6.06 11.37 9.67
C VAL A 39 -6.09 10.09 8.84
N ALA A 40 -5.71 10.20 7.57
CA ALA A 40 -5.60 9.05 6.69
C ALA A 40 -4.29 8.32 6.97
N ASP A 41 -4.30 6.99 6.92
CA ASP A 41 -3.07 6.21 7.02
C ASP A 41 -2.26 6.27 5.70
N PRO A 42 -1.03 6.83 5.70
CA PRO A 42 -0.18 6.86 4.52
C PRO A 42 0.04 5.49 3.88
N PHE A 43 0.17 4.42 4.68
CA PHE A 43 0.38 3.07 4.15
C PHE A 43 -0.81 2.59 3.33
N HIS A 44 -2.03 2.81 3.81
CA HIS A 44 -3.25 2.44 3.10
C HIS A 44 -3.42 3.24 1.81
N VAL A 45 -3.11 4.54 1.84
CA VAL A 45 -3.19 5.39 0.64
C VAL A 45 -2.18 4.95 -0.42
N VAL A 46 -0.93 4.66 -0.04
CA VAL A 46 0.10 4.14 -0.96
C VAL A 46 -0.24 2.71 -1.43
N LYS A 47 -0.88 1.89 -0.59
CA LYS A 47 -1.38 0.57 -0.98
C LYS A 47 -2.42 0.67 -2.08
N TRP A 48 -3.38 1.60 -2.02
CA TRP A 48 -4.34 1.82 -3.11
C TRP A 48 -3.65 2.13 -4.44
N ALA A 49 -2.61 2.97 -4.43
CA ALA A 49 -1.82 3.25 -5.64
C ALA A 49 -1.05 2.03 -6.16
N THR A 50 -0.54 1.20 -5.25
CA THR A 50 0.16 -0.04 -5.59
C THR A 50 -0.79 -1.07 -6.22
N GLU A 51 -2.02 -1.17 -5.70
CA GLU A 51 -3.09 -2.00 -6.26
C GLU A 51 -3.52 -1.51 -7.64
N ALA A 52 -3.71 -0.20 -7.81
CA ALA A 52 -4.01 0.40 -9.11
C ALA A 52 -2.90 0.14 -10.14
N LEU A 53 -1.63 0.24 -9.74
CA LEU A 53 -0.48 -0.12 -10.57
C LEU A 53 -0.48 -1.61 -10.95
N ASP A 54 -0.80 -2.50 -10.00
CA ASP A 54 -0.86 -3.94 -10.29
C ASP A 54 -1.99 -4.31 -11.25
N GLU A 55 -3.12 -3.60 -11.22
CA GLU A 55 -4.18 -3.72 -12.22
C GLU A 55 -3.66 -3.39 -13.63
N VAL A 56 -2.96 -2.26 -13.78
CA VAL A 56 -2.37 -1.84 -15.07
C VAL A 56 -1.32 -2.85 -15.54
N ARG A 57 -0.48 -3.35 -14.64
CA ARG A 57 0.53 -4.39 -14.95
C ARG A 57 -0.14 -5.68 -15.43
N ARG A 58 -1.22 -6.12 -14.77
CA ARG A 58 -2.00 -7.30 -15.20
C ARG A 58 -2.61 -7.08 -16.58
N GLY A 59 -3.13 -5.88 -16.85
CA GLY A 59 -3.61 -5.47 -18.18
C GLY A 59 -2.53 -5.60 -19.25
N ALA A 60 -1.37 -4.96 -19.05
CA ALA A 60 -0.23 -5.05 -19.97
C ALA A 60 0.22 -6.50 -20.22
N TRP A 61 0.21 -7.34 -19.19
CA TRP A 61 0.53 -8.76 -19.33
C TRP A 61 -0.52 -9.53 -20.12
N ASN A 62 -1.81 -9.25 -19.91
CA ASN A 62 -2.90 -9.85 -20.68
C ASN A 62 -2.83 -9.44 -22.16
N ASP A 63 -2.54 -8.17 -22.45
CA ASP A 63 -2.35 -7.66 -23.82
C ASP A 63 -1.20 -8.40 -24.52
N ALA A 64 -0.05 -8.52 -23.85
CA ALA A 64 1.09 -9.28 -24.35
C ALA A 64 0.75 -10.77 -24.55
N ARG A 65 -0.04 -11.37 -23.66
CA ARG A 65 -0.49 -12.76 -23.77
C ARG A 65 -1.47 -12.97 -24.92
N ALA A 66 -2.33 -11.99 -25.22
CA ALA A 66 -3.22 -12.05 -26.38
C ALA A 66 -2.41 -12.07 -27.68
N LEU A 67 -1.40 -11.19 -27.81
CA LEU A 67 -0.46 -11.22 -28.93
C LEU A 67 0.27 -12.57 -29.02
N ALA A 68 0.78 -13.08 -27.89
CA ALA A 68 1.49 -14.37 -27.84
C ALA A 68 0.63 -15.57 -28.31
N ARG A 69 -0.70 -15.49 -28.18
CA ARG A 69 -1.63 -16.54 -28.64
C ARG A 69 -1.82 -16.54 -30.16
N ALA A 70 -1.71 -15.38 -30.80
CA ALA A 70 -1.78 -15.25 -32.25
C ALA A 70 -0.48 -15.71 -32.94
N GLU A 71 0.62 -15.86 -32.20
CA GLU A 71 1.90 -16.33 -32.73
C GLU A 71 1.88 -17.83 -33.04
N PRO A 72 2.64 -18.28 -34.06
CA PRO A 72 2.83 -19.69 -34.36
C PRO A 72 3.35 -20.46 -33.14
N LYS A 73 2.71 -21.61 -32.85
CA LYS A 73 3.18 -22.51 -31.80
C LYS A 73 4.50 -23.15 -32.24
N ARG A 74 5.49 -23.18 -31.34
CA ARG A 74 6.71 -23.96 -31.53
C ARG A 74 6.48 -25.39 -31.01
N GLY A 75 7.00 -26.37 -31.76
CA GLY A 75 7.08 -27.76 -31.31
C GLY A 75 7.97 -27.92 -30.08
N ARG A 76 7.97 -29.12 -29.48
CA ARG A 76 8.80 -29.45 -28.32
C ARG A 76 10.28 -29.47 -28.73
N GLY A 77 11.15 -28.79 -27.98
CA GLY A 77 12.60 -28.77 -28.22
C GLY A 77 13.20 -27.36 -28.25
N ARG A 78 14.53 -27.27 -28.39
CA ARG A 78 15.24 -26.00 -28.55
C ARG A 78 14.89 -25.42 -29.93
N PRO A 79 14.50 -24.13 -30.02
CA PRO A 79 14.27 -23.48 -31.30
C PRO A 79 15.52 -23.51 -32.19
N ARG A 80 15.33 -23.69 -33.50
CA ARG A 80 16.41 -23.49 -34.49
C ARG A 80 16.83 -22.02 -34.51
N ALA A 81 18.05 -21.74 -34.97
CA ALA A 81 18.61 -20.39 -34.98
C ALA A 81 17.82 -19.42 -35.88
N ASP A 82 17.17 -19.95 -36.92
CA ASP A 82 16.33 -19.24 -37.89
C ASP A 82 14.85 -19.16 -37.48
N ALA A 83 14.49 -19.66 -36.29
CA ALA A 83 13.09 -19.69 -35.87
C ALA A 83 12.52 -18.26 -35.73
N PRO A 84 11.32 -17.99 -36.26
CA PRO A 84 10.73 -16.66 -36.27
C PRO A 84 10.58 -16.10 -34.85
N LEU A 85 10.90 -14.82 -34.68
CA LEU A 85 10.80 -14.12 -33.40
C LEU A 85 9.37 -14.19 -32.85
N ARG A 86 9.26 -14.20 -31.52
CA ARG A 86 7.99 -14.31 -30.80
C ARG A 86 7.82 -13.15 -29.82
N PRO A 87 7.65 -11.92 -30.35
CA PRO A 87 7.71 -10.69 -29.55
C PRO A 87 6.62 -10.63 -28.46
N GLY A 88 5.41 -11.12 -28.73
CA GLY A 88 4.34 -11.24 -27.74
C GLY A 88 4.67 -12.23 -26.64
N SER A 89 5.21 -13.41 -26.98
CA SER A 89 5.64 -14.40 -25.97
C SER A 89 6.78 -13.88 -25.10
N GLU A 90 7.77 -13.23 -25.71
CA GLU A 90 8.90 -12.62 -25.01
C GLU A 90 8.45 -11.48 -24.09
N ARG A 91 7.58 -10.58 -24.58
CA ARG A 91 7.00 -9.49 -23.79
C ARG A 91 6.18 -10.03 -22.61
N ALA A 92 5.36 -11.06 -22.82
CA ALA A 92 4.57 -11.67 -21.74
C ALA A 92 5.47 -12.31 -20.67
N LYS A 93 6.54 -13.00 -21.07
CA LYS A 93 7.55 -13.55 -20.14
C LYS A 93 8.25 -12.42 -19.38
N ALA A 94 8.63 -11.35 -20.06
CA ALA A 94 9.29 -10.21 -19.46
C ALA A 94 8.39 -9.50 -18.42
N LEU A 95 7.12 -9.24 -18.74
CA LEU A 95 6.16 -8.59 -17.84
C LEU A 95 5.78 -9.45 -16.62
N LYS A 96 5.79 -10.79 -16.75
CA LYS A 96 5.54 -11.69 -15.62
C LYS A 96 6.54 -11.48 -14.48
N GLY A 97 7.82 -11.23 -14.81
CA GLY A 97 8.89 -10.97 -13.84
C GLY A 97 9.02 -9.50 -13.40
N ALA A 98 8.13 -8.60 -13.85
CA ALA A 98 8.29 -7.16 -13.63
C ALA A 98 7.70 -6.63 -12.32
N ARG A 99 6.96 -7.45 -11.55
CA ARG A 99 6.21 -6.99 -10.37
C ARG A 99 7.09 -6.24 -9.36
N TYR A 100 8.22 -6.82 -8.97
CA TYR A 100 9.10 -6.21 -7.96
C TYR A 100 9.78 -4.94 -8.45
N SER A 101 10.07 -4.81 -9.76
CA SER A 101 10.61 -3.59 -10.36
C SER A 101 9.64 -2.41 -10.29
N LEU A 102 8.34 -2.68 -10.22
CA LEU A 102 7.28 -1.67 -10.14
C LEU A 102 6.84 -1.38 -8.71
N TRP A 103 6.94 -2.38 -7.83
CA TRP A 103 6.41 -2.32 -6.46
C TRP A 103 7.38 -1.71 -5.46
N LYS A 104 8.65 -2.10 -5.52
CA LYS A 104 9.67 -1.59 -4.61
C LYS A 104 9.88 -0.10 -4.82
N ASN A 105 10.28 0.59 -3.75
CA ASN A 105 10.68 1.98 -3.88
C ASN A 105 11.92 2.08 -4.78
N PRO A 106 12.04 3.15 -5.59
CA PRO A 106 13.17 3.40 -6.48
C PRO A 106 14.53 3.21 -5.81
N GLU A 107 14.68 3.70 -4.58
CA GLU A 107 15.91 3.61 -3.77
C GLU A 107 16.30 2.17 -3.38
N ASN A 108 15.38 1.22 -3.48
CA ASN A 108 15.55 -0.18 -3.08
C ASN A 108 15.59 -1.15 -4.28
N LEU A 109 15.66 -0.62 -5.51
CA LEU A 109 15.75 -1.42 -6.72
C LEU A 109 17.18 -1.93 -6.93
N THR A 110 17.31 -3.24 -7.18
CA THR A 110 18.59 -3.80 -7.65
C THR A 110 18.88 -3.38 -9.08
N ASP A 111 20.13 -3.46 -9.53
CA ASP A 111 20.53 -3.09 -10.91
C ASP A 111 19.66 -3.80 -11.97
N ASN A 112 19.44 -5.10 -11.80
CA ASN A 112 18.54 -5.88 -12.66
C ASN A 112 17.09 -5.35 -12.67
N GLN A 113 16.61 -4.85 -11.53
CA GLN A 113 15.28 -4.28 -11.41
C GLN A 113 15.19 -2.89 -12.04
N GLN A 114 16.26 -2.08 -11.96
CA GLN A 114 16.37 -0.79 -12.63
C GLN A 114 16.40 -0.94 -14.16
N VAL A 115 17.22 -1.86 -14.67
CA VAL A 115 17.25 -2.21 -16.11
C VAL A 115 15.86 -2.65 -16.58
N LYS A 116 15.16 -3.46 -15.77
CA LYS A 116 13.80 -3.89 -16.06
C LYS A 116 12.83 -2.72 -16.12
N LEU A 117 12.93 -1.76 -15.19
CA LEU A 117 12.09 -0.57 -15.16
C LEU A 117 12.36 0.35 -16.37
N ALA A 118 13.62 0.53 -16.74
CA ALA A 118 14.00 1.27 -17.96
C ALA A 118 13.44 0.61 -19.22
N TRP A 119 13.48 -0.73 -19.30
CA TRP A 119 12.84 -1.47 -20.38
C TRP A 119 11.32 -1.25 -20.42
N ILE A 120 10.62 -1.21 -19.26
CA ILE A 120 9.19 -0.88 -19.20
C ILE A 120 8.94 0.54 -19.69
N ALA A 121 9.77 1.50 -19.28
CA ALA A 121 9.67 2.89 -19.74
C ALA A 121 9.75 3.00 -21.28
N ALA A 122 10.65 2.22 -21.90
CA ALA A 122 10.82 2.20 -23.34
C ALA A 122 9.70 1.43 -24.10
N THR A 123 9.12 0.39 -23.50
CA THR A 123 8.24 -0.56 -24.22
C THR A 123 6.76 -0.48 -23.85
N ASP A 124 6.43 0.11 -22.70
CA ASP A 124 5.07 0.26 -22.21
C ASP A 124 4.87 1.62 -21.51
N PRO A 125 4.73 2.72 -22.27
CA PRO A 125 4.54 4.05 -21.70
C PRO A 125 3.31 4.18 -20.80
N ARG A 126 2.26 3.36 -21.02
CA ARG A 126 1.06 3.32 -20.17
C ARG A 126 1.38 2.76 -18.79
N LEU A 127 2.07 1.61 -18.74
CA LEU A 127 2.49 1.00 -17.48
C LEU A 127 3.52 1.86 -16.74
N TYR A 128 4.44 2.50 -17.48
CA TYR A 128 5.41 3.41 -16.87
C TYR A 128 4.74 4.68 -16.31
N ARG A 129 3.73 5.25 -17.00
CA ARG A 129 2.93 6.35 -16.45
C ARG A 129 2.21 5.95 -15.15
N ALA A 130 1.65 4.75 -15.09
CA ALA A 130 1.05 4.23 -13.86
C ALA A 130 2.07 4.12 -12.71
N TYR A 131 3.29 3.68 -13.02
CA TYR A 131 4.39 3.65 -12.06
C TYR A 131 4.72 5.04 -11.52
N LEU A 132 4.87 6.03 -12.40
CA LEU A 132 5.16 7.40 -11.98
C LEU A 132 4.02 8.02 -11.15
N LEU A 133 2.76 7.69 -11.44
CA LEU A 133 1.63 8.11 -10.61
C LEU A 133 1.70 7.49 -9.20
N LYS A 134 2.07 6.21 -9.08
CA LYS A 134 2.25 5.57 -7.77
C LYS A 134 3.38 6.21 -6.98
N GLU A 135 4.55 6.40 -7.62
CA GLU A 135 5.70 7.03 -6.95
C GLU A 135 5.45 8.50 -6.61
N GLY A 136 4.76 9.25 -7.48
CA GLY A 136 4.36 10.62 -7.20
C GLY A 136 3.49 10.73 -5.95
N LEU A 137 2.53 9.81 -5.77
CA LEU A 137 1.70 9.80 -4.57
C LEU A 137 2.51 9.45 -3.31
N ARG A 138 3.45 8.50 -3.41
CA ARG A 138 4.34 8.13 -2.30
C ARG A 138 5.20 9.31 -1.88
N LEU A 139 5.78 10.04 -2.83
CA LEU A 139 6.65 11.19 -2.55
C LEU A 139 5.92 12.35 -1.87
N ILE A 140 4.62 12.54 -2.14
CA ILE A 140 3.83 13.58 -1.47
C ILE A 140 3.86 13.42 0.05
N PHE A 141 3.84 12.18 0.57
CA PHE A 141 3.90 11.92 2.01
C PHE A 141 5.27 12.22 2.65
N THR A 142 6.31 12.47 1.86
CA THR A 142 7.64 12.83 2.37
C THR A 142 7.91 14.33 2.28
N MET A 143 6.94 15.13 1.79
CA MET A 143 7.09 16.57 1.61
C MET A 143 6.62 17.34 2.86
N PRO A 144 7.15 18.55 3.10
CA PRO A 144 6.53 19.49 4.04
C PRO A 144 5.07 19.79 3.64
N HIS A 145 4.21 20.06 4.63
CA HIS A 145 2.76 20.25 4.43
C HIS A 145 2.43 21.21 3.28
N ASP A 146 3.00 22.41 3.26
CA ASP A 146 2.67 23.43 2.26
C ASP A 146 3.01 22.97 0.83
N ALA A 147 4.15 22.30 0.66
CA ALA A 147 4.54 21.71 -0.62
C ALA A 147 3.65 20.51 -0.99
N ALA A 148 3.22 19.71 0.00
CA ALA A 148 2.35 18.57 -0.20
C ALA A 148 0.95 18.97 -0.68
N VAL A 149 0.41 20.11 -0.21
CA VAL A 149 -0.87 20.66 -0.69
C VAL A 149 -0.82 20.88 -2.20
N GLU A 150 0.18 21.63 -2.67
CA GLU A 150 0.34 21.90 -4.10
C GLU A 150 0.62 20.62 -4.91
N ALA A 151 1.50 19.76 -4.40
CA ALA A 151 1.88 18.52 -5.08
C ALA A 151 0.68 17.56 -5.21
N LEU A 152 -0.17 17.47 -4.19
CA LEU A 152 -1.38 16.66 -4.21
C LEU A 152 -2.39 17.17 -5.24
N ASP A 153 -2.57 18.48 -5.35
CA ASP A 153 -3.46 19.05 -6.37
C ASP A 153 -2.95 18.81 -7.79
N ARG A 154 -1.63 18.95 -8.01
CA ARG A 154 -1.00 18.60 -9.29
C ARG A 154 -1.16 17.11 -9.59
N TRP A 155 -0.97 16.25 -8.60
CA TRP A 155 -1.14 14.81 -8.74
C TRP A 155 -2.59 14.44 -9.08
N ILE A 156 -3.58 15.02 -8.40
CA ILE A 156 -5.01 14.83 -8.69
C ILE A 156 -5.32 15.24 -10.13
N SER A 157 -4.82 16.40 -10.56
CA SER A 157 -5.02 16.92 -11.91
C SER A 157 -4.38 16.03 -12.99
N TRP A 158 -3.21 15.46 -12.70
CA TRP A 158 -2.53 14.51 -13.58
C TRP A 158 -3.27 13.17 -13.65
N ALA A 159 -3.62 12.59 -12.51
CA ALA A 159 -4.33 11.32 -12.39
C ALA A 159 -5.72 11.37 -13.07
N ARG A 160 -6.43 12.50 -12.99
CA ARG A 160 -7.70 12.71 -13.69
C ARG A 160 -7.57 12.61 -15.22
N ARG A 161 -6.44 13.06 -15.78
CA ARG A 161 -6.19 13.16 -17.23
C ARG A 161 -5.29 12.05 -17.78
N CYS A 162 -4.87 11.10 -16.94
CA CYS A 162 -3.87 10.09 -17.32
C CYS A 162 -4.37 9.03 -18.32
N ARG A 163 -5.70 8.95 -18.52
CA ARG A 163 -6.39 7.94 -19.35
C ARG A 163 -6.14 6.48 -18.89
N ILE A 164 -5.92 6.28 -17.59
CA ILE A 164 -5.75 4.97 -16.97
C ILE A 164 -6.90 4.75 -15.99
N PRO A 165 -7.90 3.91 -16.29
CA PRO A 165 -9.13 3.78 -15.49
C PRO A 165 -8.88 3.54 -13.99
N ALA A 166 -7.93 2.68 -13.64
CA ALA A 166 -7.55 2.40 -12.26
C ALA A 166 -7.10 3.67 -11.51
N PHE A 167 -6.30 4.53 -12.15
CA PHE A 167 -5.83 5.79 -11.53
C PHE A 167 -6.87 6.90 -11.57
N VAL A 168 -7.75 6.94 -12.57
CA VAL A 168 -8.90 7.86 -12.57
C VAL A 168 -9.86 7.51 -11.43
N LYS A 169 -10.08 6.21 -11.16
CA LYS A 169 -10.85 5.76 -10.00
C LYS A 169 -10.14 6.13 -8.70
N LEU A 170 -8.85 5.84 -8.57
CA LEU A 170 -8.05 6.19 -7.40
C LEU A 170 -8.11 7.68 -7.10
N GLN A 171 -7.98 8.52 -8.11
CA GLN A 171 -8.05 9.98 -7.96
C GLN A 171 -9.35 10.44 -7.30
N LYS A 172 -10.50 9.81 -7.58
CA LYS A 172 -11.77 10.12 -6.92
C LYS A 172 -11.71 9.80 -5.42
N SER A 173 -11.14 8.67 -5.06
CA SER A 173 -10.93 8.29 -3.65
C SER A 173 -9.97 9.28 -2.94
N ILE A 174 -8.87 9.67 -3.60
CA ILE A 174 -7.94 10.66 -3.05
C ILE A 174 -8.61 12.01 -2.84
N VAL A 175 -9.48 12.46 -3.75
CA VAL A 175 -10.27 13.70 -3.54
C VAL A 175 -11.21 13.56 -2.34
N LYS A 176 -11.92 12.43 -2.20
CA LYS A 176 -12.80 12.17 -1.05
C LYS A 176 -12.05 12.28 0.28
N HIS A 177 -10.79 11.84 0.33
CA HIS A 177 -9.97 11.82 1.54
C HIS A 177 -8.91 12.93 1.60
N LYS A 178 -8.96 13.95 0.73
CA LYS A 178 -7.90 14.97 0.59
C LYS A 178 -7.53 15.63 1.93
N ALA A 179 -8.52 16.10 2.69
CA ALA A 179 -8.30 16.74 3.98
C ALA A 179 -7.59 15.81 4.98
N ARG A 180 -8.01 14.54 5.05
CA ARG A 180 -7.43 13.54 5.95
C ARG A 180 -5.99 13.16 5.55
N ILE A 181 -5.69 13.18 4.26
CA ILE A 181 -4.34 12.93 3.73
C ILE A 181 -3.41 14.09 4.11
N LEU A 182 -3.86 15.34 3.95
CA LEU A 182 -3.05 16.51 4.31
C LEU A 182 -2.81 16.59 5.82
N ALA A 183 -3.82 16.29 6.63
CA ALA A 183 -3.66 16.19 8.08
C ALA A 183 -2.64 15.10 8.49
N ALA A 184 -2.51 14.01 7.70
CA ALA A 184 -1.48 12.99 7.96
C ALA A 184 -0.07 13.51 7.79
N ILE A 185 0.12 14.37 6.79
CA ILE A 185 1.39 14.98 6.46
C ILE A 185 1.71 16.09 7.47
N GLU A 186 0.72 16.92 7.82
CA GLU A 186 0.84 17.99 8.81
C GLU A 186 1.27 17.48 10.17
N HIS A 187 0.63 16.41 10.65
CA HIS A 187 0.87 15.87 12.00
C HIS A 187 1.86 14.70 12.03
N ASN A 188 2.44 14.33 10.87
CA ASN A 188 3.38 13.21 10.71
C ASN A 188 2.89 11.90 11.37
N LEU A 189 1.59 11.62 11.27
CA LEU A 189 1.00 10.42 11.87
C LEU A 189 1.14 9.23 10.93
N SER A 190 1.61 8.12 11.49
CA SER A 190 1.85 6.88 10.77
C SER A 190 1.36 5.69 11.59
N ASN A 191 0.62 4.78 10.95
CA ASN A 191 0.21 3.51 11.58
C ASN A 191 1.37 2.50 11.67
N GLY A 192 2.61 2.87 11.31
CA GLY A 192 3.74 1.95 11.31
C GLY A 192 4.02 1.27 12.66
N LEU A 193 3.81 1.99 13.78
CA LEU A 193 3.92 1.42 15.13
C LEU A 193 2.81 0.40 15.40
N LEU A 194 1.58 0.70 14.98
CA LEU A 194 0.44 -0.23 15.11
C LEU A 194 0.66 -1.48 14.27
N GLU A 195 1.17 -1.34 13.03
CA GLU A 195 1.50 -2.47 12.17
C GLU A 195 2.64 -3.34 12.71
N SER A 196 3.64 -2.74 13.36
CA SER A 196 4.70 -3.48 14.06
C SER A 196 4.09 -4.33 15.19
N THR A 197 3.20 -3.75 15.99
CA THR A 197 2.47 -4.45 17.06
C THR A 197 1.61 -5.58 16.48
N ASN A 198 0.82 -5.31 15.43
CA ASN A 198 0.00 -6.31 14.74
C ASN A 198 0.83 -7.47 14.18
N THR A 199 2.02 -7.18 13.67
CA THR A 199 2.95 -8.19 13.16
C THR A 199 3.49 -9.07 14.28
N LYS A 200 3.86 -8.47 15.42
CA LYS A 200 4.31 -9.22 16.62
C LYS A 200 3.19 -10.08 17.21
N ILE A 201 1.95 -9.58 17.28
CA ILE A 201 0.80 -10.37 17.72
C ILE A 201 0.60 -11.58 16.79
N ARG A 202 0.64 -11.38 15.47
CA ARG A 202 0.54 -12.49 14.50
C ARG A 202 1.67 -13.51 14.65
N LEU A 203 2.88 -13.07 14.99
CA LEU A 203 4.00 -13.97 15.28
C LEU A 203 3.74 -14.78 16.57
N ILE A 204 3.27 -14.13 17.64
CA ILE A 204 2.87 -14.81 18.88
C ILE A 204 1.83 -15.90 18.59
N THR A 205 0.79 -15.58 17.82
CA THR A 205 -0.22 -16.56 17.41
C THR A 205 0.37 -17.75 16.66
N ARG A 206 1.32 -17.52 15.75
CA ARG A 206 1.96 -18.58 14.97
C ARG A 206 2.85 -19.47 15.83
N MET A 207 3.63 -18.90 16.74
CA MET A 207 4.53 -19.66 17.62
C MET A 207 3.76 -20.48 18.67
N ALA A 208 2.59 -20.02 19.08
CA ALA A 208 1.76 -20.71 20.07
C ALA A 208 1.02 -21.94 19.50
N PHE A 209 1.01 -22.14 18.17
CA PHE A 209 0.24 -23.19 17.49
C PHE A 209 -1.27 -23.17 17.79
N GLY A 210 -1.79 -21.99 18.18
CA GLY A 210 -3.19 -21.78 18.55
C GLY A 210 -3.37 -21.54 20.05
N PHE A 211 -4.44 -20.83 20.40
CA PHE A 211 -4.84 -20.59 21.78
C PHE A 211 -6.20 -21.22 22.04
N LYS A 212 -6.40 -21.75 23.25
CA LYS A 212 -7.70 -22.31 23.68
C LYS A 212 -8.75 -21.23 23.94
N SER A 213 -8.33 -19.98 24.15
CA SER A 213 -9.23 -18.85 24.35
C SER A 213 -8.58 -17.51 23.91
N PRO A 214 -9.38 -16.48 23.58
CA PRO A 214 -8.87 -15.15 23.24
C PRO A 214 -8.09 -14.48 24.38
N GLU A 215 -8.49 -14.73 25.63
CA GLU A 215 -7.89 -14.10 26.83
C GLU A 215 -6.41 -14.49 26.97
N ALA A 216 -6.06 -15.74 26.63
CA ALA A 216 -4.68 -16.20 26.65
C ALA A 216 -3.81 -15.46 25.62
N LEU A 217 -4.36 -15.17 24.43
CA LEU A 217 -3.67 -14.36 23.42
C LEU A 217 -3.52 -12.91 23.89
N ILE A 218 -4.58 -12.31 24.44
CA ILE A 218 -4.57 -10.93 24.94
C ILE A 218 -3.54 -10.80 26.07
N ALA A 219 -3.53 -11.71 27.03
CA ALA A 219 -2.59 -11.69 28.15
C ALA A 219 -1.14 -11.78 27.66
N LEU A 220 -0.84 -12.69 26.72
CA LEU A 220 0.51 -12.83 26.19
C LEU A 220 0.93 -11.62 25.33
N ALA A 221 0.01 -11.03 24.57
CA ALA A 221 0.25 -9.80 23.84
C ALA A 221 0.54 -8.63 24.78
N LEU A 222 -0.24 -8.46 25.86
CA LEU A 222 -0.02 -7.43 26.88
C LEU A 222 1.31 -7.63 27.62
N LEU A 223 1.65 -8.87 28.00
CA LEU A 223 2.92 -9.19 28.65
C LEU A 223 4.12 -8.89 27.73
N SER A 224 4.01 -9.19 26.44
CA SER A 224 5.12 -9.07 25.49
C SER A 224 5.26 -7.64 24.93
N LEU A 225 4.16 -6.90 24.79
CA LEU A 225 4.09 -5.65 24.03
C LEU A 225 3.57 -4.45 24.84
N GLY A 226 2.89 -4.67 25.96
CA GLY A 226 2.24 -3.62 26.75
C GLY A 226 3.20 -2.82 27.65
N GLY A 227 4.50 -3.12 27.62
CA GLY A 227 5.52 -2.42 28.43
C GLY A 227 5.38 -2.62 29.94
N HIS A 228 4.38 -3.39 30.39
CA HIS A 228 4.19 -3.72 31.79
C HIS A 228 5.34 -4.61 32.26
N ARG A 229 5.97 -4.23 33.38
CA ARG A 229 7.05 -4.99 34.01
C ARG A 229 6.45 -5.73 35.21
N PRO A 230 5.87 -6.93 35.04
CA PRO A 230 5.36 -7.68 36.17
C PRO A 230 6.51 -7.99 37.13
N ALA A 231 6.25 -7.88 38.43
CA ALA A 231 7.19 -8.32 39.44
C ALA A 231 7.38 -9.84 39.32
N LEU A 232 8.54 -10.26 38.81
CA LEU A 232 8.84 -11.68 38.65
C LEU A 232 9.28 -12.26 40.01
N PRO A 233 8.70 -13.38 40.46
CA PRO A 233 9.14 -14.02 41.69
C PRO A 233 10.62 -14.44 41.56
N GLY A 234 11.46 -13.98 42.49
CA GLY A 234 12.85 -14.42 42.64
C GLY A 234 13.94 -13.55 41.99
N ARG A 235 13.63 -12.38 41.40
CA ARG A 235 14.65 -11.37 41.05
C ARG A 235 14.48 -10.15 41.95
N LYS A 236 15.33 -10.05 42.98
CA LYS A 236 15.59 -8.80 43.71
C LYS A 236 16.67 -8.00 42.98
#